data_AF-A0A7S1V334-F1
#
_entry.id   AF-A0A7S1V334-F1
#
_cell.length_a   1.000
_cell.length_b   1.000
_cell.length_c   1.000
_cell.angle_alpha   90.00
_cell.angle_beta   90.00
_cell.angle_gamma   90.00
#
_symmetry.space_group_name_H-M   'P 1'
#
loop_
_entity.id
_entity.type
_entity.pdbx_description
1 polymer ?
#
loop_
_entity_poly.entity_id
_entity_poly.type
_entity_poly.pdbx_seq_one_letter_code
_entity_poly.pdbx_strand_id
1 'polypeptide(L)'
;GTALVTQDEALLWTDSRYFNEANLQLDARYWKLMKQGQPKVPTIPKFLGELAAKHYKESSEPLQIGIDPFVHPAAFAKEVQDALGSAARKELDDEDLTIGKLETSHPNLVDPLWESRPPIPTSPFRVHPLEYAGLSVADKVEKIRAQMTEQKATLAVFCTLDDVAYLLNMRSMGDVETCPVGIAYATISHDQVTLYCDAAKVQSPEVKEHLADVVVKPYDDIVGDIKGHCEAAPATNKVWMDKSRSNLALVSSIPAPKQQLVDSQNAVTPMKACKNEAEMEGMRKAHIVDGAAMAKFMAWLEHTIVVEGRSVSEVEVDEVLTGCRAEQP
;
A
#
# COMPACT_ATOMS: atom_id res chain seq x y z
N GLY A 1 -2.26 -7.39 10.38
CA GLY A 1 -3.36 -8.39 10.35
C GLY A 1 -4.57 -7.82 9.66
N THR A 2 -5.60 -8.64 9.43
CA THR A 2 -6.88 -8.22 8.85
C THR A 2 -8.00 -8.61 9.81
N ALA A 3 -8.79 -7.61 10.22
CA ALA A 3 -9.93 -7.81 11.10
C ALA A 3 -11.20 -8.07 10.29
N LEU A 4 -12.06 -8.94 10.81
CA LEU A 4 -13.40 -9.21 10.29
C LEU A 4 -14.35 -9.23 11.48
N VAL A 5 -15.39 -8.40 11.44
CA VAL A 5 -16.38 -8.28 12.50
C VAL A 5 -17.73 -8.69 11.93
N THR A 6 -18.40 -9.63 12.58
CA THR A 6 -19.78 -10.04 12.28
C THR A 6 -20.70 -9.54 13.39
N GLN A 7 -21.99 -9.93 13.35
CA GLN A 7 -22.91 -9.65 14.45
C GLN A 7 -22.52 -10.40 15.74
N ASP A 8 -21.85 -11.55 15.62
CA ASP A 8 -21.60 -12.47 16.72
C ASP A 8 -20.12 -12.59 17.13
N GLU A 9 -19.18 -12.31 16.22
CA GLU A 9 -17.75 -12.55 16.42
C GLU A 9 -16.89 -11.39 15.89
N ALA A 10 -15.78 -11.11 16.59
CA ALA A 10 -14.68 -10.31 16.04
C ALA A 10 -13.45 -11.22 15.87
N LEU A 11 -12.94 -11.28 14.64
CA LEU A 11 -11.86 -12.18 14.25
C LEU A 11 -10.68 -11.37 13.71
N LEU A 12 -9.46 -11.73 14.10
CA LEU A 12 -8.24 -11.12 13.56
C LEU A 12 -7.35 -12.18 12.92
N TRP A 13 -7.16 -12.10 11.60
CA TRP A 13 -6.15 -12.89 10.91
C TRP A 13 -4.80 -12.19 10.94
N THR A 14 -3.76 -12.91 11.34
CA THR A 14 -2.37 -12.43 11.25
C THR A 14 -1.42 -13.62 11.03
N ASP A 15 -0.19 -13.33 10.62
CA ASP A 15 0.84 -14.35 10.38
C ASP A 15 1.67 -14.66 11.65
N SER A 16 2.54 -15.66 11.55
CA SER A 16 3.26 -16.22 12.70
C SER A 16 4.18 -15.25 13.43
N ARG A 17 4.62 -14.15 12.79
CA ARG A 17 5.42 -13.11 13.44
C ARG A 17 4.66 -12.44 14.59
N TYR A 18 3.33 -12.37 14.49
CA TYR A 18 2.49 -11.60 15.40
C TYR A 18 1.63 -12.46 16.33
N PHE A 19 1.80 -13.79 16.38
CA PHE A 19 0.93 -14.62 17.22
C PHE A 19 1.03 -14.30 18.72
N ASN A 20 2.24 -14.11 19.24
CA ASN A 20 2.43 -13.80 20.65
C ASN A 20 1.93 -12.39 20.97
N GLU A 21 2.30 -11.41 20.14
CA GLU A 21 1.87 -10.03 20.28
C GLU A 21 0.35 -9.89 20.24
N ALA A 22 -0.31 -10.55 19.27
CA ALA A 22 -1.76 -10.54 19.18
C ALA A 22 -2.44 -11.15 20.42
N ASN A 23 -1.87 -12.20 21.03
CA ASN A 23 -2.43 -12.75 22.28
C ASN A 23 -2.23 -11.82 23.48
N LEU A 24 -1.22 -10.94 23.46
CA LEU A 24 -0.98 -9.95 24.52
C LEU A 24 -1.86 -8.71 24.35
N GLN A 25 -2.14 -8.31 23.11
CA GLN A 25 -2.87 -7.07 22.80
C GLN A 25 -4.38 -7.28 22.64
N LEU A 26 -4.83 -8.45 22.19
CA LEU A 26 -6.25 -8.72 21.99
C LEU A 26 -6.93 -9.16 23.29
N ASP A 27 -8.07 -8.56 23.59
CA ASP A 27 -8.97 -9.09 24.61
C ASP A 27 -9.68 -10.33 24.09
N ALA A 28 -9.25 -11.50 24.58
CA ALA A 28 -9.77 -12.81 24.18
C ALA A 28 -11.27 -13.01 24.49
N ARG A 29 -11.90 -12.12 25.26
CA ARG A 29 -13.36 -12.12 25.46
C ARG A 29 -14.13 -11.66 24.22
N TYR A 30 -13.53 -10.77 23.43
CA TYR A 30 -14.16 -10.17 22.26
C TYR A 30 -13.54 -10.66 20.96
N TRP A 31 -12.22 -10.89 20.96
CA TRP A 31 -11.46 -11.19 19.76
C TRP A 31 -10.99 -12.63 19.70
N LYS A 32 -11.15 -13.22 18.51
CA LYS A 32 -10.62 -14.53 18.16
C LYS A 32 -9.45 -14.39 17.21
N LEU A 33 -8.27 -14.81 17.65
CA LEU A 33 -7.07 -14.83 16.83
C LEU A 33 -7.12 -15.98 15.81
N MET A 34 -7.07 -15.64 14.53
CA MET A 34 -7.04 -16.56 13.41
C MET A 34 -5.59 -16.69 12.88
N LYS A 35 -4.90 -17.74 13.31
CA LYS A 35 -3.46 -17.95 13.03
C LYS A 35 -3.21 -18.39 11.58
N GLN A 36 -2.92 -17.43 10.69
CA GLN A 36 -2.70 -17.70 9.27
C GLN A 36 -1.61 -18.75 9.04
N GLY A 37 -1.79 -19.60 8.02
CA GLY A 37 -0.83 -20.66 7.66
C GLY A 37 -0.88 -21.90 8.54
N GLN A 38 -1.63 -21.89 9.65
CA GLN A 38 -1.83 -23.11 10.44
C GLN A 38 -2.87 -24.04 9.79
N PRO A 39 -2.69 -25.37 9.90
CA PRO A 39 -3.70 -26.32 9.46
C PRO A 39 -5.07 -26.00 10.07
N LYS A 40 -6.13 -26.14 9.27
CA LYS A 40 -7.54 -25.91 9.66
C LYS A 40 -7.94 -24.45 9.91
N VAL A 41 -7.04 -23.47 9.81
CA VAL A 41 -7.42 -22.05 9.80
C VAL A 41 -7.79 -21.66 8.36
N PRO A 42 -9.04 -21.30 8.06
CA PRO A 42 -9.43 -20.90 6.72
C PRO A 42 -8.79 -19.55 6.35
N THR A 43 -8.61 -19.32 5.05
CA THR A 43 -8.37 -17.96 4.55
C THR A 43 -9.64 -17.13 4.73
N ILE A 44 -9.50 -15.80 4.74
CA ILE A 44 -10.67 -14.90 4.89
C ILE A 44 -11.69 -15.12 3.77
N PRO A 45 -11.32 -15.20 2.47
CA PRO A 45 -12.28 -15.50 1.41
C PRO A 45 -13.02 -16.83 1.62
N LYS A 46 -12.31 -17.88 2.03
CA LYS A 46 -12.92 -19.18 2.32
C LYS A 46 -13.90 -19.11 3.48
N PHE A 47 -13.51 -18.45 4.58
CA PHE A 47 -14.37 -18.26 5.74
C PHE A 47 -15.65 -17.49 5.37
N LEU A 48 -15.52 -16.40 4.59
CA LEU A 48 -16.67 -15.63 4.10
C LEU A 48 -17.58 -16.46 3.19
N GLY A 49 -17.03 -17.32 2.33
CA GLY A 49 -17.80 -18.25 1.51
C GLY A 49 -18.62 -19.23 2.33
N GLU A 50 -18.00 -19.86 3.33
CA GLU A 50 -18.67 -20.79 4.26
C GLU A 50 -19.75 -20.07 5.09
N LEU A 51 -19.45 -18.85 5.57
CA LEU A 51 -20.39 -18.01 6.32
C LEU A 51 -21.59 -17.59 5.47
N ALA A 52 -21.37 -17.17 4.22
CA ALA A 52 -22.42 -16.79 3.29
C ALA A 52 -23.33 -17.97 2.95
N ALA A 53 -22.77 -19.16 2.70
CA ALA A 53 -23.57 -20.35 2.42
C ALA A 53 -24.43 -20.75 3.62
N LYS A 54 -23.89 -20.68 4.84
CA LYS A 54 -24.65 -20.91 6.08
C LYS A 54 -25.79 -19.90 6.22
N HIS A 55 -25.48 -18.61 6.09
CA HIS A 55 -26.46 -17.53 6.20
C HIS A 55 -27.59 -17.69 5.17
N TYR A 56 -27.26 -18.04 3.93
CA TYR A 56 -28.25 -18.25 2.87
C TYR A 56 -29.17 -19.44 3.16
N LYS A 57 -28.64 -20.55 3.72
CA LYS A 57 -29.46 -21.71 4.12
C LYS A 57 -30.50 -21.34 5.19
N GLU A 58 -30.18 -20.40 6.06
CA GLU A 58 -31.02 -20.00 7.20
C GLU A 58 -32.02 -18.90 6.83
N SER A 59 -31.60 -17.92 6.02
CA SER A 59 -32.40 -16.72 5.70
C SER A 59 -33.00 -16.72 4.30
N SER A 60 -32.45 -17.52 3.37
CA SER A 60 -32.67 -17.40 1.92
C SER A 60 -32.29 -16.04 1.33
N GLU A 61 -31.46 -15.26 2.02
CA GLU A 61 -30.98 -13.95 1.57
C GLU A 61 -29.45 -13.94 1.40
N PRO A 62 -28.91 -13.16 0.44
CA PRO A 62 -27.47 -13.03 0.27
C PRO A 62 -26.82 -12.24 1.41
N LEU A 63 -25.74 -12.77 1.97
CA LEU A 63 -24.96 -12.09 3.00
C LEU A 63 -24.34 -10.79 2.47
N GLN A 64 -24.56 -9.67 3.16
CA GLN A 64 -23.90 -8.40 2.86
C GLN A 64 -22.55 -8.32 3.56
N ILE A 65 -21.48 -8.05 2.81
CA ILE A 65 -20.10 -8.01 3.30
C ILE A 65 -19.52 -6.63 3.01
N GLY A 66 -19.47 -5.76 4.03
CA GLY A 66 -18.90 -4.43 3.91
C GLY A 66 -17.37 -4.45 3.88
N ILE A 67 -16.77 -3.76 2.92
CA ILE A 67 -15.33 -3.48 2.88
C ILE A 67 -15.08 -2.03 2.50
N ASP A 68 -14.07 -1.40 3.10
CA ASP A 68 -13.60 -0.09 2.64
C ASP A 68 -12.76 -0.28 1.35
N PRO A 69 -13.19 0.27 0.21
CA PRO A 69 -12.54 0.01 -1.07
C PRO A 69 -11.18 0.72 -1.20
N PHE A 70 -10.84 1.67 -0.33
CA PHE A 70 -9.54 2.36 -0.36
C PHE A 70 -8.42 1.59 0.36
N VAL A 71 -8.76 0.67 1.26
CA VAL A 71 -7.77 -0.07 2.07
C VAL A 71 -7.60 -1.54 1.67
N HIS A 72 -8.49 -2.07 0.82
CA HIS A 72 -8.39 -3.43 0.28
C HIS A 72 -7.92 -3.43 -1.18
N PRO A 73 -6.94 -4.28 -1.55
CA PRO A 73 -6.59 -4.50 -2.95
C PRO A 73 -7.76 -5.06 -3.75
N ALA A 74 -7.86 -4.70 -5.03
CA ALA A 74 -8.90 -5.22 -5.90
C ALA A 74 -8.84 -6.74 -6.09
N ALA A 75 -7.63 -7.32 -6.03
CA ALA A 75 -7.43 -8.77 -6.07
C ALA A 75 -8.10 -9.49 -4.89
N PHE A 76 -8.04 -8.93 -3.68
CA PHE A 76 -8.69 -9.51 -2.50
C PHE A 76 -10.22 -9.54 -2.65
N ALA A 77 -10.81 -8.46 -3.16
CA ALA A 77 -12.25 -8.42 -3.43
C ALA A 77 -12.68 -9.49 -4.45
N LYS A 78 -11.85 -9.72 -5.48
CA LYS A 78 -12.07 -10.80 -6.44
C LYS A 78 -11.98 -12.18 -5.77
N GLU A 79 -10.97 -12.43 -4.93
CA GLU A 79 -10.85 -13.70 -4.20
C GLU A 79 -12.08 -13.98 -3.33
N VAL A 80 -12.64 -12.95 -2.68
CA VAL A 80 -13.90 -13.09 -1.92
C VAL A 80 -15.06 -13.46 -2.85
N GLN A 81 -15.22 -12.77 -3.98
CA GLN A 81 -16.26 -13.08 -4.97
C GLN A 81 -16.15 -14.52 -5.50
N ASP A 82 -14.94 -14.95 -5.87
CA ASP A 82 -14.65 -16.31 -6.36
C ASP A 82 -14.96 -17.36 -5.27
N ALA A 83 -14.66 -17.06 -4.00
CA ALA A 83 -14.97 -17.93 -2.87
C ALA A 83 -16.48 -18.03 -2.58
N LEU A 84 -17.24 -16.94 -2.76
CA LEU A 84 -18.70 -16.95 -2.65
C LEU A 84 -19.34 -17.85 -3.72
N GLY A 85 -18.93 -17.71 -4.98
CA GLY A 85 -19.41 -18.57 -6.07
C GLY A 85 -19.03 -20.05 -5.87
N SER A 86 -17.80 -20.30 -5.41
CA SER A 86 -17.34 -21.66 -5.09
C SER A 86 -18.15 -22.30 -3.96
N ALA A 87 -18.53 -21.52 -2.95
CA ALA A 87 -19.36 -21.99 -1.85
C ALA A 87 -20.82 -22.22 -2.27
N ALA A 88 -21.39 -21.38 -3.14
CA ALA A 88 -22.73 -21.60 -3.70
C ALA A 88 -22.81 -22.94 -4.43
N ARG A 89 -21.86 -23.18 -5.35
CA ARG A 89 -21.74 -24.46 -6.05
C ARG A 89 -21.62 -25.65 -5.10
N LYS A 90 -20.68 -25.58 -4.15
CA LYS A 90 -20.32 -26.73 -3.32
C LYS A 90 -21.36 -27.05 -2.25
N GLU A 91 -21.95 -26.02 -1.65
CA GLU A 91 -22.79 -26.16 -0.47
C GLU A 91 -24.29 -26.09 -0.77
N LEU A 92 -24.68 -25.59 -1.95
CA LEU A 92 -26.07 -25.39 -2.39
C LEU A 92 -26.37 -25.98 -3.77
N ASP A 93 -25.39 -26.57 -4.46
CA ASP A 93 -25.53 -27.19 -5.79
C ASP A 93 -26.06 -26.24 -6.88
N ASP A 94 -25.72 -24.95 -6.77
CA ASP A 94 -26.13 -23.92 -7.72
C ASP A 94 -24.97 -22.92 -7.96
N GLU A 95 -24.48 -22.86 -9.19
CA GLU A 95 -23.37 -21.98 -9.60
C GLU A 95 -23.81 -20.54 -9.90
N ASP A 96 -25.09 -20.32 -10.22
CA ASP A 96 -25.66 -19.01 -10.56
C ASP A 96 -26.23 -18.30 -9.32
N LEU A 97 -26.34 -19.04 -8.21
CA LEU A 97 -26.87 -18.53 -6.96
C LEU A 97 -25.95 -17.49 -6.31
N THR A 98 -26.46 -16.28 -6.16
CA THR A 98 -25.77 -15.21 -5.43
C THR A 98 -26.02 -15.34 -3.92
N ILE A 99 -25.07 -15.94 -3.20
CA ILE A 99 -25.18 -16.16 -1.75
C ILE A 99 -24.58 -15.04 -0.90
N GLY A 100 -23.83 -14.13 -1.51
CA GLY A 100 -23.23 -12.99 -0.81
C GLY A 100 -22.88 -11.86 -1.78
N LYS A 101 -22.78 -10.65 -1.24
CA LYS A 101 -22.49 -9.42 -1.99
C LYS A 101 -21.48 -8.57 -1.22
N LEU A 102 -20.47 -8.08 -1.93
CA LEU A 102 -19.57 -7.07 -1.40
C LEU A 102 -20.24 -5.71 -1.46
N GLU A 103 -20.24 -5.01 -0.34
CA GLU A 103 -20.75 -3.66 -0.18
C GLU A 103 -19.57 -2.69 0.03
N THR A 104 -19.52 -1.63 -0.78
CA THR A 104 -18.39 -0.68 -0.85
C THR A 104 -18.84 0.78 -0.85
N SER A 105 -20.15 1.04 -0.80
CA SER A 105 -20.74 2.39 -0.83
C SER A 105 -20.65 3.12 0.50
N HIS A 106 -20.37 2.40 1.59
CA HIS A 106 -20.19 3.00 2.90
C HIS A 106 -18.76 3.54 3.08
N PRO A 107 -18.58 4.71 3.72
CA PRO A 107 -17.27 5.14 4.17
C PRO A 107 -16.73 4.16 5.23
N ASN A 108 -15.45 4.32 5.59
CA ASN A 108 -14.87 3.53 6.66
C ASN A 108 -15.70 3.64 7.95
N LEU A 109 -16.23 2.52 8.43
CA LEU A 109 -17.15 2.50 9.58
C LEU A 109 -16.43 2.72 10.91
N VAL A 110 -15.10 2.61 10.95
CA VAL A 110 -14.30 2.89 12.15
C VAL A 110 -14.09 4.39 12.33
N ASP A 111 -13.95 5.15 11.23
CA ASP A 111 -13.62 6.58 11.27
C ASP A 111 -14.58 7.42 12.13
N PRO A 112 -15.92 7.27 12.05
CA PRO A 112 -16.85 8.03 12.90
C PRO A 112 -16.77 7.69 14.39
N LEU A 113 -16.23 6.51 14.74
CA LEU A 113 -16.09 6.04 16.12
C LEU A 113 -14.74 6.43 16.73
N TRP A 114 -13.78 6.87 15.92
CA TRP A 114 -12.42 7.17 16.34
C TRP A 114 -12.26 8.66 16.71
N GLU A 115 -12.68 9.02 17.92
CA GLU A 115 -12.68 10.41 18.39
C GLU A 115 -11.30 11.09 18.36
N SER A 116 -10.23 10.33 18.63
CA SER A 116 -8.86 10.83 18.70
C SER A 116 -8.02 10.48 17.46
N ARG A 117 -8.64 10.34 16.28
CA ARG A 117 -7.95 10.01 15.03
C ARG A 117 -6.91 11.10 14.70
N PRO A 118 -5.63 10.77 14.55
CA PRO A 118 -4.64 11.73 14.07
C PRO A 118 -4.98 12.25 12.67
N PRO A 119 -4.70 13.53 12.36
CA PRO A 119 -4.90 14.05 11.01
C PRO A 119 -3.97 13.35 10.01
N ILE A 120 -4.39 13.32 8.74
CA ILE A 120 -3.52 12.85 7.66
C ILE A 120 -2.29 13.76 7.59
N PRO A 121 -1.06 13.21 7.60
CA PRO A 121 0.14 14.01 7.64
C PRO A 121 0.35 14.77 6.33
N THR A 122 0.71 16.05 6.45
CA THR A 122 0.98 16.97 5.35
C THR A 122 2.47 17.33 5.28
N SER A 123 3.36 16.43 5.70
CA SER A 123 4.79 16.71 5.76
C SER A 123 5.35 17.06 4.37
N PRO A 124 6.24 18.07 4.29
CA PRO A 124 6.71 18.60 3.01
C PRO A 124 7.51 17.56 2.23
N PHE A 125 7.34 17.58 0.91
CA PHE A 125 8.23 16.85 0.04
C PHE A 125 9.61 17.52 -0.03
N ARG A 126 10.62 16.70 -0.33
CA ARG A 126 11.97 17.13 -0.71
C ARG A 126 12.39 16.42 -1.99
N VAL A 127 13.21 17.10 -2.79
CA VAL A 127 13.79 16.51 -4.00
C VAL A 127 14.82 15.47 -3.58
N HIS A 128 14.83 14.33 -4.28
CA HIS A 128 15.89 13.34 -4.20
C HIS A 128 16.94 13.67 -5.28
N PRO A 129 18.14 14.11 -4.89
CA PRO A 129 19.13 14.59 -5.84
C PRO A 129 19.49 13.57 -6.92
N LEU A 130 19.74 14.05 -8.14
CA LEU A 130 20.05 13.21 -9.30
C LEU A 130 21.32 12.36 -9.08
N GLU A 131 22.29 12.87 -8.31
CA GLU A 131 23.52 12.15 -7.96
C GLU A 131 23.26 10.84 -7.19
N TYR A 132 22.12 10.73 -6.49
CA TYR A 132 21.70 9.51 -5.80
C TYR A 132 20.68 8.72 -6.62
N ALA A 133 19.82 9.40 -7.37
CA ALA A 133 18.78 8.76 -8.17
C ALA A 133 19.32 8.07 -9.44
N GLY A 134 20.37 8.62 -10.05
CA GLY A 134 20.99 8.13 -11.28
C GLY A 134 20.16 8.26 -12.57
N LEU A 135 18.86 8.52 -12.46
CA LEU A 135 17.96 8.74 -13.59
C LEU A 135 17.03 9.92 -13.29
N SER A 136 16.83 10.79 -14.29
CA SER A 136 15.91 11.92 -14.18
C SER A 136 14.45 11.46 -14.21
N VAL A 137 13.53 12.33 -13.80
CA VAL A 137 12.09 12.08 -13.93
C VAL A 137 11.72 11.90 -15.42
N ALA A 138 12.29 12.72 -16.30
CA ALA A 138 12.06 12.63 -17.75
C ALA A 138 12.48 11.27 -18.32
N ASP A 139 13.66 10.76 -17.98
CA ASP A 139 14.14 9.44 -18.44
C ASP A 139 13.22 8.30 -17.96
N LYS A 140 12.72 8.41 -16.72
CA LYS A 140 11.80 7.43 -16.15
C LYS A 140 10.45 7.46 -16.88
N VAL A 141 9.91 8.66 -17.11
CA VAL A 141 8.64 8.87 -17.83
C VAL A 141 8.73 8.38 -19.27
N GLU A 142 9.84 8.61 -19.96
CA GLU A 142 10.06 8.13 -21.33
C GLU A 142 9.99 6.59 -21.38
N LYS A 143 10.71 5.90 -20.49
CA LYS A 143 10.67 4.43 -20.39
C LYS A 143 9.26 3.91 -20.09
N ILE A 144 8.52 4.60 -19.22
CA ILE A 144 7.14 4.23 -18.89
C ILE A 144 6.22 4.40 -20.11
N ARG A 145 6.33 5.52 -20.83
CA ARG A 145 5.54 5.78 -22.04
C ARG A 145 5.83 4.79 -23.18
N ALA A 146 7.08 4.35 -23.31
CA ALA A 146 7.43 3.27 -24.23
C ALA A 146 6.68 1.98 -23.90
N GLN A 147 6.69 1.55 -22.62
CA GLN A 147 5.93 0.36 -22.18
C GLN A 147 4.42 0.55 -22.27
N MET A 148 3.90 1.75 -22.02
CA MET A 148 2.49 2.07 -22.24
C MET A 148 2.09 1.84 -23.70
N THR A 149 2.95 2.24 -24.64
CA THR A 149 2.71 2.04 -26.08
C THR A 149 2.64 0.55 -26.43
N GLU A 150 3.55 -0.26 -25.91
CA GLU A 150 3.55 -1.72 -26.10
C GLU A 150 2.28 -2.38 -25.55
N GLN A 151 1.83 -1.96 -24.36
CA GLN A 151 0.63 -2.47 -23.71
C GLN A 151 -0.67 -1.83 -24.24
N LYS A 152 -0.57 -0.87 -25.17
CA LYS A 152 -1.70 -0.08 -25.68
C LYS A 152 -2.46 0.67 -24.57
N ALA A 153 -1.77 1.02 -23.50
CA ALA A 153 -2.31 1.83 -22.41
C ALA A 153 -2.26 3.32 -22.78
N THR A 154 -3.26 4.09 -22.34
CA THR A 154 -3.32 5.54 -22.52
C THR A 154 -3.15 6.31 -21.22
N LEU A 155 -3.29 5.62 -20.08
CA LEU A 155 -3.00 6.14 -18.74
C LEU A 155 -2.34 5.05 -17.89
N ALA A 156 -1.23 5.36 -17.22
CA ALA A 156 -0.63 4.50 -16.20
C ALA A 156 -0.87 5.10 -14.82
N VAL A 157 -1.23 4.28 -13.83
CA VAL A 157 -1.57 4.71 -12.46
C VAL A 157 -0.58 4.11 -11.47
N PHE A 158 -0.03 4.96 -10.60
CA PHE A 158 0.91 4.58 -9.55
C PHE A 158 0.31 4.89 -8.17
N CYS A 159 0.12 3.84 -7.38
CA CYS A 159 -0.64 3.87 -6.13
C CYS A 159 0.18 3.54 -4.88
N THR A 160 1.35 2.94 -5.03
CA THR A 160 2.23 2.71 -3.88
C THR A 160 3.16 3.90 -3.69
N LEU A 161 3.35 4.32 -2.44
CA LEU A 161 4.04 5.57 -2.12
C LEU A 161 5.52 5.54 -2.55
N ASP A 162 6.13 4.36 -2.54
CA ASP A 162 7.50 4.15 -3.02
C ASP A 162 7.60 4.19 -4.55
N ASP A 163 6.58 3.76 -5.30
CA ASP A 163 6.55 3.95 -6.75
C ASP A 163 6.48 5.45 -7.10
N VAL A 164 5.64 6.22 -6.40
CA VAL A 164 5.51 7.68 -6.61
C VAL A 164 6.81 8.41 -6.24
N ALA A 165 7.39 8.08 -5.08
CA ALA A 165 8.65 8.64 -4.62
C ALA A 165 9.80 8.35 -5.60
N TYR A 166 9.90 7.11 -6.10
CA TYR A 166 10.91 6.72 -7.08
C TYR A 166 10.70 7.43 -8.42
N LEU A 167 9.46 7.42 -8.93
CA LEU A 167 9.12 7.99 -10.23
C LEU A 167 9.50 9.47 -10.31
N LEU A 168 9.08 10.25 -9.31
CA LEU A 168 9.23 11.70 -9.31
C LEU A 168 10.54 12.18 -8.68
N ASN A 169 11.42 11.28 -8.24
CA ASN A 169 12.61 11.65 -7.45
C ASN A 169 12.23 12.54 -6.25
N MET A 170 11.20 12.15 -5.50
CA MET A 170 10.70 12.88 -4.33
C MET A 170 10.76 12.00 -3.08
N ARG A 171 10.92 12.60 -1.90
CA ARG A 171 10.86 11.93 -0.59
C ARG A 171 10.08 12.78 0.42
N SER A 172 9.54 12.16 1.47
CA SER A 172 8.96 12.84 2.64
C SER A 172 9.36 12.07 3.90
N MET A 173 9.73 12.75 4.99
CA MET A 173 10.21 12.09 6.22
C MET A 173 9.15 11.94 7.32
N GLY A 174 7.95 12.49 7.14
CA GLY A 174 6.98 12.62 8.23
C GLY A 174 5.60 12.00 7.98
N ASP A 175 5.36 11.43 6.80
CA ASP A 175 4.06 10.81 6.49
C ASP A 175 3.99 9.36 6.94
N VAL A 176 5.08 8.60 6.79
CA VAL A 176 5.18 7.20 7.18
C VAL A 176 6.45 7.02 7.99
N GLU A 177 6.31 6.55 9.22
CA GLU A 177 7.45 6.33 10.10
C GLU A 177 8.45 5.34 9.47
N THR A 178 9.75 5.61 9.62
CA THR A 178 10.88 4.83 9.06
C THR A 178 10.95 4.70 7.52
N CYS A 179 9.97 5.21 6.77
CA CYS A 179 9.91 5.12 5.32
C CYS A 179 9.86 6.52 4.70
N PRO A 180 10.86 6.95 3.91
CA PRO A 180 10.95 8.33 3.41
C PRO A 180 10.02 8.59 2.19
N VAL A 181 8.74 8.20 2.30
CA VAL A 181 7.70 8.32 1.28
C VAL A 181 6.61 9.26 1.77
N GLY A 182 5.84 9.85 0.84
CA GLY A 182 4.70 10.67 1.22
C GLY A 182 3.40 10.24 0.55
N ILE A 183 2.28 10.51 1.23
CA ILE A 183 0.93 10.16 0.80
C ILE A 183 0.60 10.93 -0.48
N ALA A 184 0.58 10.18 -1.58
CA ALA A 184 0.31 10.70 -2.91
C ALA A 184 -0.02 9.57 -3.89
N TYR A 185 -0.66 9.95 -4.99
CA TYR A 185 -0.74 9.14 -6.20
C TYR A 185 -0.04 9.83 -7.37
N ALA A 186 0.29 9.08 -8.42
CA ALA A 186 0.72 9.67 -9.68
C ALA A 186 0.06 8.98 -10.87
N THR A 187 -0.16 9.74 -11.94
CA THR A 187 -0.59 9.21 -13.24
C THR A 187 0.27 9.73 -14.37
N ILE A 188 0.49 8.89 -15.39
CA ILE A 188 1.20 9.26 -16.61
C ILE A 188 0.30 8.97 -17.80
N SER A 189 0.02 9.99 -18.60
CA SER A 189 -0.48 9.86 -19.97
C SER A 189 0.66 10.07 -20.98
N HIS A 190 0.36 9.94 -22.27
CA HIS A 190 1.35 10.18 -23.34
C HIS A 190 1.86 11.62 -23.37
N ASP A 191 1.08 12.57 -22.84
CA ASP A 191 1.34 14.01 -22.89
C ASP A 191 1.60 14.64 -21.51
N GLN A 192 1.09 14.06 -20.43
CA GLN A 192 1.10 14.69 -19.10
C GLN A 192 1.52 13.73 -17.98
N VAL A 193 2.20 14.28 -16.97
CA VAL A 193 2.45 13.62 -15.68
C VAL A 193 1.65 14.39 -14.64
N THR A 194 0.89 13.69 -13.80
CA THR A 194 0.08 14.30 -12.73
C THR A 194 0.44 13.69 -11.39
N LEU A 195 0.64 14.54 -10.38
CA LEU A 195 0.84 14.19 -8.97
C LEU A 195 -0.42 14.60 -8.18
N TYR A 196 -0.99 13.67 -7.43
CA TYR A 196 -2.14 13.92 -6.56
C TYR A 196 -1.67 13.89 -5.11
N CYS A 197 -1.68 15.03 -4.44
CA CYS A 197 -1.21 15.17 -3.07
C CYS A 197 -1.84 16.37 -2.36
N ASP A 198 -1.60 16.49 -1.06
CA ASP A 198 -1.93 17.73 -0.35
C ASP A 198 -1.02 18.88 -0.83
N ALA A 199 -1.61 20.06 -1.06
CA ALA A 199 -0.90 21.22 -1.60
C ALA A 199 0.20 21.75 -0.66
N ALA A 200 0.09 21.55 0.65
CA ALA A 200 1.13 21.95 1.61
C ALA A 200 2.44 21.21 1.35
N LYS A 201 2.39 20.01 0.75
CA LYS A 201 3.58 19.18 0.50
C LYS A 201 4.52 19.75 -0.56
N VAL A 202 3.99 20.55 -1.49
CA VAL A 202 4.74 21.07 -2.66
C VAL A 202 5.07 22.56 -2.54
N GLN A 203 5.06 23.14 -1.33
CA GLN A 203 5.22 24.59 -1.19
C GLN A 203 6.66 25.10 -1.34
N SER A 204 7.65 24.24 -1.10
CA SER A 204 9.07 24.59 -1.21
C SER A 204 9.42 25.04 -2.65
N PRO A 205 10.20 26.13 -2.83
CA PRO A 205 10.65 26.57 -4.16
C PRO A 205 11.38 25.48 -4.94
N GLU A 206 12.27 24.73 -4.28
CA GLU A 206 13.03 23.62 -4.88
C GLU A 206 12.09 22.54 -5.44
N VAL A 207 11.03 22.21 -4.70
CA VAL A 207 10.04 21.22 -5.13
C VAL A 207 9.20 21.74 -6.28
N LYS A 208 8.79 23.01 -6.25
CA LYS A 208 8.04 23.65 -7.34
C LYS A 208 8.84 23.69 -8.63
N GLU A 209 10.13 24.00 -8.54
CA GLU A 209 11.03 23.99 -9.69
C GLU A 209 11.22 22.58 -10.25
N HIS A 210 11.49 21.60 -9.38
CA HIS A 210 11.66 20.20 -9.80
C HIS A 210 10.40 19.59 -10.42
N LEU A 211 9.21 20.05 -10.02
CA LEU A 211 7.92 19.61 -10.53
C LEU A 211 7.33 20.54 -11.60
N ALA A 212 8.12 21.43 -12.23
CA ALA A 212 7.60 22.42 -13.18
C ALA A 212 6.82 21.80 -14.36
N ASP A 213 7.21 20.60 -14.81
CA ASP A 213 6.57 19.84 -15.89
C ASP A 213 5.50 18.84 -15.38
N VAL A 214 5.19 18.84 -14.09
CA VAL A 214 4.23 17.93 -13.44
C VAL A 214 3.02 18.72 -12.98
N VAL A 215 1.82 18.29 -13.40
CA VAL A 215 0.57 18.88 -12.89
C VAL A 215 0.33 18.37 -11.48
N VAL A 216 0.12 19.29 -10.53
CA VAL A 216 -0.23 18.94 -9.15
C VAL A 216 -1.74 19.14 -8.94
N LYS A 217 -2.42 18.11 -8.44
CA LYS A 217 -3.85 18.11 -8.11
C LYS A 217 -4.09 17.69 -6.66
N PRO A 218 -5.26 18.04 -6.08
CA PRO A 218 -5.72 17.47 -4.81
C PRO A 218 -5.65 15.95 -4.78
N TYR A 219 -5.36 15.38 -3.60
CA TYR A 219 -5.22 13.93 -3.41
C TYR A 219 -6.46 13.13 -3.87
N ASP A 220 -7.65 13.64 -3.57
CA ASP A 220 -8.92 12.94 -3.81
C ASP A 220 -9.39 12.95 -5.27
N ASP A 221 -8.79 13.82 -6.12
CA ASP A 221 -9.23 14.00 -7.51
C ASP A 221 -8.93 12.78 -8.40
N ILE A 222 -8.00 11.91 -7.99
CA ILE A 222 -7.55 10.77 -8.80
C ILE A 222 -8.69 9.84 -9.23
N VAL A 223 -9.67 9.59 -8.36
CA VAL A 223 -10.80 8.71 -8.67
C VAL A 223 -11.63 9.30 -9.81
N GLY A 224 -11.90 10.61 -9.75
CA GLY A 224 -12.62 11.35 -10.77
C GLY A 224 -11.85 11.41 -12.08
N ASP A 225 -10.54 11.65 -12.03
CA ASP A 225 -9.70 11.74 -13.22
C ASP A 225 -9.56 10.40 -13.96
N ILE A 226 -9.38 9.28 -13.25
CA ILE A 226 -9.36 7.94 -13.88
C ILE A 226 -10.70 7.66 -14.58
N LYS A 227 -11.82 7.97 -13.91
CA LYS A 227 -13.15 7.79 -14.47
C LYS A 227 -13.36 8.67 -15.70
N GLY A 228 -13.06 9.97 -15.58
CA GLY A 228 -13.17 10.93 -16.68
C GLY A 228 -12.30 10.57 -17.87
N HIS A 229 -11.08 10.06 -17.64
CA HIS A 229 -10.22 9.52 -18.70
C HIS A 229 -10.89 8.36 -19.43
N CYS A 230 -11.48 7.40 -18.72
CA CYS A 230 -12.17 6.27 -19.35
C CYS A 230 -13.38 6.73 -20.16
N GLU A 231 -14.18 7.65 -19.63
CA GLU A 231 -15.40 8.17 -20.25
C GLU A 231 -15.14 9.07 -21.46
N ALA A 232 -14.00 9.78 -21.51
CA ALA A 232 -13.63 10.66 -22.61
C ALA A 232 -13.45 9.91 -23.95
N ALA A 233 -13.00 8.65 -23.90
CA ALA A 233 -12.90 7.79 -25.08
C ALA A 233 -13.07 6.30 -24.73
N PRO A 234 -14.32 5.82 -24.51
CA PRO A 234 -14.58 4.49 -23.98
C PRO A 234 -14.04 3.33 -24.83
N ALA A 235 -13.94 3.55 -26.15
CA ALA A 235 -13.47 2.54 -27.10
C ALA A 235 -11.94 2.41 -27.18
N THR A 236 -11.19 3.44 -26.78
CA THR A 236 -9.73 3.52 -27.02
C THR A 236 -8.93 3.74 -25.75
N ASN A 237 -9.48 4.44 -24.76
CA ASN A 237 -8.76 4.71 -23.53
C ASN A 237 -8.61 3.46 -22.68
N LYS A 238 -7.39 3.23 -22.22
CA LYS A 238 -7.01 2.09 -21.41
C LYS A 238 -6.15 2.54 -20.24
N VAL A 239 -6.46 2.02 -19.07
CA VAL A 239 -5.80 2.33 -17.80
C VAL A 239 -4.95 1.14 -17.40
N TRP A 240 -3.64 1.35 -17.27
CA TRP A 240 -2.68 0.37 -16.78
C TRP A 240 -2.55 0.47 -15.26
N MET A 241 -2.94 -0.61 -14.58
CA MET A 241 -3.00 -0.68 -13.13
C MET A 241 -2.92 -2.14 -12.67
N ASP A 242 -2.11 -2.42 -11.63
CA ASP A 242 -1.98 -3.75 -11.03
C ASP A 242 -3.05 -3.96 -9.94
N LYS A 243 -4.00 -4.88 -10.15
CA LYS A 243 -5.07 -5.16 -9.18
C LYS A 243 -4.58 -5.70 -7.84
N SER A 244 -3.39 -6.31 -7.80
CA SER A 244 -2.83 -6.87 -6.58
C SER A 244 -2.23 -5.81 -5.65
N ARG A 245 -1.89 -4.64 -6.21
CA ARG A 245 -1.27 -3.52 -5.48
C ARG A 245 -2.10 -2.25 -5.44
N SER A 246 -3.17 -2.18 -6.25
CA SER A 246 -4.08 -1.05 -6.29
C SER A 246 -5.33 -1.34 -5.49
N ASN A 247 -5.79 -0.35 -4.74
CA ASN A 247 -7.00 -0.47 -3.97
C ASN A 247 -8.23 -0.65 -4.89
N LEU A 248 -9.28 -1.24 -4.32
CA LEU A 248 -10.52 -1.54 -5.02
C LEU A 248 -11.20 -0.28 -5.56
N ALA A 249 -11.09 0.86 -4.87
CA ALA A 249 -11.71 2.12 -5.26
C ALA A 249 -11.19 2.60 -6.63
N LEU A 250 -9.87 2.61 -6.83
CA LEU A 250 -9.24 3.00 -8.10
C LEU A 250 -9.58 2.03 -9.24
N VAL A 251 -9.62 0.73 -8.96
CA VAL A 251 -9.98 -0.27 -10.00
C VAL A 251 -11.47 -0.21 -10.34
N SER A 252 -12.31 0.22 -9.39
CA SER A 252 -13.75 0.33 -9.58
C SER A 252 -14.18 1.66 -10.21
N SER A 253 -13.30 2.66 -10.27
CA SER A 253 -13.56 3.91 -11.01
C SER A 253 -13.50 3.71 -12.52
N ILE A 254 -12.89 2.62 -12.99
CA ILE A 254 -12.91 2.20 -14.40
C ILE A 254 -14.31 1.64 -14.72
N PRO A 255 -15.07 2.27 -15.64
CA PRO A 255 -16.43 1.85 -15.98
C PRO A 255 -16.52 0.39 -16.48
N ALA A 256 -17.70 -0.21 -16.28
CA ALA A 256 -18.01 -1.51 -16.87
C ALA A 256 -18.43 -1.37 -18.35
N PRO A 257 -18.09 -2.34 -19.22
CA PRO A 257 -17.25 -3.51 -18.93
C PRO A 257 -15.77 -3.11 -18.77
N LYS A 258 -15.05 -3.74 -17.83
CA LYS A 258 -13.64 -3.42 -17.47
C LYS A 258 -12.59 -3.73 -18.56
N GLN A 259 -12.97 -3.67 -19.84
CA GLN A 259 -12.11 -3.88 -21.00
C GLN A 259 -11.04 -2.79 -21.14
N GLN A 260 -11.26 -1.65 -20.50
CA GLN A 260 -10.29 -0.54 -20.44
C GLN A 260 -9.16 -0.81 -19.44
N LEU A 261 -9.29 -1.78 -18.52
CA LEU A 261 -8.23 -2.10 -17.56
C LEU A 261 -7.18 -3.01 -18.19
N VAL A 262 -5.93 -2.55 -18.21
CA VAL A 262 -4.75 -3.36 -18.46
C VAL A 262 -4.17 -3.78 -17.12
N ASP A 263 -4.51 -5.01 -16.70
CA ASP A 263 -4.10 -5.57 -15.41
C ASP A 263 -2.73 -6.25 -15.50
N SER A 264 -1.68 -5.53 -15.12
CA SER A 264 -0.31 -6.03 -15.08
C SER A 264 0.55 -5.17 -14.13
N GLN A 265 1.68 -5.72 -13.67
CA GLN A 265 2.64 -4.99 -12.84
C GLN A 265 3.13 -3.73 -13.56
N ASN A 266 3.22 -2.60 -12.85
CA ASN A 266 3.67 -1.33 -13.43
C ASN A 266 5.18 -1.33 -13.78
N ALA A 267 5.58 -0.43 -14.68
CA ALA A 267 6.97 -0.25 -15.13
C ALA A 267 7.95 0.10 -13.99
N VAL A 268 7.50 0.85 -12.98
CA VAL A 268 8.37 1.36 -11.91
C VAL A 268 8.93 0.24 -11.04
N THR A 269 8.14 -0.82 -10.82
CA THR A 269 8.53 -1.94 -9.95
C THR A 269 9.82 -2.63 -10.39
N PRO A 270 9.95 -3.12 -11.64
CA PRO A 270 11.21 -3.67 -12.11
C PRO A 270 12.31 -2.61 -12.22
N MET A 271 11.99 -1.36 -12.59
CA MET A 271 12.97 -0.27 -12.69
C MET A 271 13.68 0.01 -11.36
N LYS A 272 12.95 0.04 -10.23
CA LYS A 272 13.53 0.25 -8.89
C LYS A 272 14.05 -1.04 -8.25
N ALA A 273 13.69 -2.21 -8.78
CA ALA A 273 14.23 -3.49 -8.33
C ALA A 273 15.71 -3.61 -8.72
N CYS A 274 16.05 -3.28 -9.97
CA CYS A 274 17.40 -3.31 -10.52
C CYS A 274 18.09 -1.95 -10.38
N LYS A 275 18.95 -1.80 -9.37
CA LYS A 275 19.60 -0.52 -9.04
C LYS A 275 20.58 -0.12 -10.14
N ASN A 276 20.57 1.16 -10.50
CA ASN A 276 21.60 1.73 -11.36
C ASN A 276 22.89 2.01 -10.58
N GLU A 277 23.96 2.39 -11.28
CA GLU A 277 25.28 2.62 -10.66
C GLU A 277 25.28 3.69 -9.56
N ALA A 278 24.54 4.79 -9.73
CA ALA A 278 24.46 5.85 -8.72
C ALA A 278 23.73 5.35 -7.47
N GLU A 279 22.62 4.63 -7.64
CA GLU A 279 21.88 4.02 -6.53
C GLU A 279 22.72 2.97 -5.79
N MET A 280 23.44 2.11 -6.53
CA MET A 280 24.33 1.11 -5.94
C MET A 280 25.47 1.76 -5.16
N GLU A 281 26.06 2.83 -5.69
CA GLU A 281 27.11 3.57 -5.00
C GLU A 281 26.60 4.28 -3.76
N GLY A 282 25.41 4.89 -3.82
CA GLY A 282 24.72 5.42 -2.65
C GLY A 282 24.48 4.36 -1.58
N MET A 283 24.04 3.16 -1.98
CA MET A 283 23.86 2.03 -1.07
C MET A 283 25.19 1.60 -0.42
N ARG A 284 26.29 1.50 -1.18
CA ARG A 284 27.61 1.17 -0.62
C ARG A 284 28.06 2.19 0.41
N LYS A 285 27.95 3.49 0.10
CA LYS A 285 28.28 4.57 1.04
C LYS A 285 27.43 4.50 2.31
N ALA A 286 26.12 4.31 2.16
CA ALA A 286 25.22 4.16 3.31
C ALA A 286 25.61 2.98 4.20
N HIS A 287 25.99 1.82 3.62
CA HIS A 287 26.43 0.65 4.39
C HIS A 287 27.79 0.85 5.07
N ILE A 288 28.72 1.59 4.46
CA ILE A 288 30.00 1.92 5.10
C ILE A 288 29.76 2.77 6.35
N VAL A 289 28.90 3.77 6.22
CA VAL A 289 28.55 4.72 7.28
C VAL A 289 27.75 4.02 8.41
N ASP A 290 26.76 3.18 8.06
CA ASP A 290 26.04 2.36 9.06
C ASP A 290 26.98 1.34 9.74
N GLY A 291 27.93 0.77 9.00
CA GLY A 291 28.95 -0.12 9.55
C GLY A 291 29.84 0.56 10.58
N ALA A 292 30.20 1.82 10.37
CA ALA A 292 30.95 2.62 11.35
C ALA A 292 30.12 2.90 12.61
N ALA A 293 28.83 3.24 12.46
CA ALA A 293 27.90 3.39 13.58
C ALA A 293 27.76 2.09 14.39
N MET A 294 27.62 0.95 13.70
CA MET A 294 27.52 -0.37 14.33
C MET A 294 28.80 -0.74 15.09
N ALA A 295 29.98 -0.45 14.53
CA ALA A 295 31.25 -0.70 15.21
C ALA A 295 31.39 0.12 16.50
N LYS A 296 31.03 1.41 16.47
CA LYS A 296 30.98 2.28 17.67
C LYS A 296 30.04 1.71 18.72
N PHE A 297 28.82 1.36 18.32
CA PHE A 297 27.81 0.78 19.19
C PHE A 297 28.29 -0.53 19.83
N MET A 298 28.88 -1.45 19.07
CA MET A 298 29.39 -2.72 19.58
C MET A 298 30.52 -2.52 20.60
N ALA A 299 31.43 -1.58 20.34
CA ALA A 299 32.49 -1.24 21.29
C ALA A 299 31.92 -0.68 22.61
N TRP A 300 30.90 0.19 22.53
CA TRP A 300 30.20 0.69 23.71
C TRP A 300 29.50 -0.42 24.49
N LEU A 301 28.80 -1.33 23.78
CA LEU A 301 28.03 -2.40 24.39
C LEU A 301 28.95 -3.39 25.14
N GLU A 302 30.05 -3.79 24.52
CA GLU A 302 31.05 -4.67 25.14
C GLU A 302 31.68 -4.02 26.36
N HIS A 303 32.11 -2.76 26.27
CA HIS A 303 32.68 -2.04 27.41
C HIS A 303 31.68 -1.95 28.57
N THR A 304 30.45 -1.55 28.28
CA THR A 304 29.39 -1.36 29.28
C THR A 304 29.05 -2.66 30.01
N ILE A 305 28.88 -3.77 29.29
CA ILE A 305 28.45 -5.03 29.90
C ILE A 305 29.64 -5.77 30.53
N VAL A 306 30.77 -5.87 29.83
CA VAL A 306 31.88 -6.75 30.23
C VAL A 306 32.86 -6.04 31.14
N VAL A 307 33.21 -4.77 30.84
CA VAL A 307 34.22 -4.03 31.60
C VAL A 307 33.62 -3.35 32.81
N GLU A 308 32.48 -2.66 32.63
CA GLU A 308 31.81 -1.97 33.74
C GLU A 308 30.90 -2.90 34.55
N GLY A 309 30.50 -4.05 34.00
CA GLY A 309 29.58 -4.98 34.66
C GLY A 309 28.14 -4.44 34.76
N ARG A 310 27.78 -3.44 33.95
CA ARG A 310 26.50 -2.77 34.01
C ARG A 310 25.47 -3.51 33.16
N SER A 311 24.27 -3.72 33.72
CA SER A 311 23.13 -4.19 32.95
C SER A 311 22.49 -3.03 32.16
N VAL A 312 22.14 -3.29 30.92
CA VAL A 312 21.46 -2.35 30.01
C VAL A 312 20.08 -2.88 29.64
N SER A 313 19.12 -1.99 29.45
CA SER A 313 17.78 -2.36 28.95
C SER A 313 17.75 -2.43 27.42
N GLU A 314 16.76 -3.12 26.85
CA GLU A 314 16.57 -3.17 25.39
C GLU A 314 16.30 -1.78 24.79
N VAL A 315 15.60 -0.91 25.54
CA VAL A 315 15.33 0.48 25.14
C VAL A 315 16.61 1.29 25.11
N GLU A 316 17.47 1.16 26.12
CA GLU A 316 18.76 1.84 26.16
C GLU A 316 19.66 1.40 24.99
N VAL A 317 19.64 0.11 24.66
CA VAL A 317 20.36 -0.43 23.50
C VAL A 317 19.90 0.24 22.20
N ASP A 318 18.59 0.38 22.00
CA ASP A 318 18.03 1.07 20.83
C ASP A 318 18.39 2.56 20.79
N GLU A 319 18.28 3.27 21.92
CA GLU A 319 18.63 4.69 22.03
C GLU A 319 20.10 4.93 21.67
N VAL A 320 21.01 4.08 22.16
CA VAL A 320 22.44 4.25 21.90
C VAL A 320 22.80 3.90 20.46
N LEU A 321 22.25 2.82 19.88
CA LEU A 321 22.48 2.50 18.48
C LEU A 321 21.92 3.57 17.55
N THR A 322 20.71 4.06 17.84
CA THR A 322 20.08 5.15 17.09
C THR A 322 20.90 6.44 17.21
N GLY A 323 21.44 6.75 18.39
CA GLY A 323 22.39 7.85 18.58
C GLY A 323 23.65 7.70 17.73
N CYS A 324 24.27 6.50 17.73
CA CYS A 324 25.46 6.22 16.91
C CYS A 324 25.20 6.40 15.41
N ARG A 325 23.99 6.07 14.94
CA ARG A 325 23.54 6.30 13.56
C ARG A 325 23.26 7.77 13.28
N ALA A 326 22.70 8.51 14.22
CA ALA A 326 22.42 9.94 14.08
C ALA A 326 23.68 10.83 14.02
N GLU A 327 24.81 10.34 14.57
CA GLU A 327 26.12 11.01 14.45
C GLU A 327 26.76 10.90 13.05
N GLN A 328 26.23 10.02 12.20
CA GLN A 328 26.79 9.79 10.88
C GLN A 328 26.50 10.96 9.92
N PRO A 329 27.40 11.23 8.95
CA PRO A 329 27.30 12.38 8.04
C PRO A 329 26.12 12.31 7.05
#